data_AF-A0A7W6H0Z9-F1
#
_entry.id   AF-A0A7W6H0Z9-F1
#
_cell.length_a   1.000
_cell.length_b   1.000
_cell.length_c   1.000
_cell.angle_alpha   90.00
_cell.angle_beta   90.00
_cell.angle_gamma   90.00
#
_symmetry.space_group_name_H-M   'P 1'
#
loop_
_entity.id
_entity.type
_entity.pdbx_description
1 polymer ?
#
loop_
_entity_poly.entity_id
_entity_poly.type
_entity_poly.pdbx_seq_one_letter_code
_entity_poly.pdbx_strand_id
1 'polypeptide(L)'
;MLRVAWKSVRHDWRRYLPAVICVSVSGLLMIMQLALMLGAFRNVSAPLSMSSALLWAGPAEETSFDSGTSLQTPASSLLWLIPEVERVEPFALAFSTMSLPVPPGETTIPKEHFIQVVGTSIKKDAMLFGDVISPALRESLAEPGTVILDKVVAGVMGVGIGDNILVQSKMMRVVGVLDGLRGVMMSTVLTSQATARSLPGQESVGVPNFILVGLAPDAPAGTVDRLITEFQTHPDLRLWKKDELITSTMEQWALKSAIGVIFLSSIGIALIVTLLVVSQSLSAAVGASIREYAALRAYGFSYRRLQRLVLAQGGIVGIAALGVTGLVATLLIGYLQGKGVAVFVTVPLVLWSACALMACVFVSNLIALRRLRKADPAALLR
;
A
#
# COMPACT_ATOMS: atom_id res chain seq x y z
N MET A 1 -18.13 30.24 22.59
CA MET A 1 -18.87 29.29 21.71
C MET A 1 -18.48 27.84 21.99
N LEU A 2 -17.19 27.47 21.99
CA LEU A 2 -16.75 26.08 22.21
C LEU A 2 -17.23 25.45 23.53
N ARG A 3 -17.17 26.19 24.66
CA ARG A 3 -17.68 25.72 25.97
C ARG A 3 -19.20 25.45 25.97
N VAL A 4 -19.97 26.21 25.22
CA VAL A 4 -21.44 26.04 25.11
C VAL A 4 -21.77 24.86 24.21
N ALA A 5 -21.06 24.73 23.08
CA ALA A 5 -21.17 23.57 22.19
C ALA A 5 -20.85 22.26 22.93
N TRP A 6 -19.76 22.21 23.70
CA TRP A 6 -19.39 21.04 24.50
C TRP A 6 -20.44 20.65 25.52
N LYS A 7 -20.98 21.62 26.28
CA LYS A 7 -22.06 21.35 27.25
C LYS A 7 -23.32 20.83 26.58
N SER A 8 -23.70 21.39 25.44
CA SER A 8 -24.86 20.95 24.66
C SER A 8 -24.67 19.52 24.11
N VAL A 9 -23.54 19.22 23.48
CA VAL A 9 -23.24 17.87 22.96
C VAL A 9 -23.21 16.83 24.08
N ARG A 10 -22.64 17.16 25.24
CA ARG A 10 -22.59 16.26 26.39
C ARG A 10 -23.98 15.99 26.98
N HIS A 11 -24.84 17.00 27.04
CA HIS A 11 -26.19 16.85 27.57
C HIS A 11 -27.06 16.00 26.63
N ASP A 12 -27.02 16.29 25.33
CA ASP A 12 -27.81 15.64 24.30
C ASP A 12 -27.03 14.55 23.52
N TRP A 13 -26.14 13.82 24.19
CA TRP A 13 -25.22 12.88 23.53
C TRP A 13 -25.94 11.85 22.66
N ARG A 14 -27.15 11.42 23.05
CA ARG A 14 -28.00 10.48 22.29
C ARG A 14 -28.39 11.02 20.91
N ARG A 15 -28.54 12.34 20.75
CA ARG A 15 -28.87 12.99 19.47
C ARG A 15 -27.70 12.98 18.50
N TYR A 16 -26.48 13.05 19.02
CA TYR A 16 -25.24 13.11 18.22
C TYR A 16 -24.57 11.73 18.06
N LEU A 17 -24.96 10.73 18.85
CA LEU A 17 -24.40 9.37 18.79
C LEU A 17 -24.46 8.74 17.39
N PRO A 18 -25.57 8.80 16.63
CA PRO A 18 -25.61 8.23 15.28
C PRO A 18 -24.60 8.89 14.34
N ALA A 19 -24.41 10.21 14.46
CA ALA A 19 -23.41 10.94 13.68
C ALA A 19 -21.98 10.52 14.06
N VAL A 20 -21.68 10.38 15.35
CA VAL A 20 -20.37 9.89 15.82
C VAL A 20 -20.09 8.50 15.27
N ILE A 21 -21.02 7.56 15.39
CA ILE A 21 -20.84 6.18 14.92
C ILE A 21 -20.62 6.16 13.41
N CYS A 22 -21.43 6.88 12.64
CA CYS A 22 -21.31 6.92 11.19
C CYS A 22 -19.96 7.49 10.73
N VAL A 23 -19.53 8.63 11.29
CA VAL A 23 -18.21 9.21 10.99
C VAL A 23 -17.10 8.25 11.41
N SER A 24 -17.25 7.57 12.55
CA SER A 24 -16.23 6.65 13.07
C SER A 24 -16.03 5.44 12.16
N VAL A 25 -17.13 4.83 11.72
CA VAL A 25 -17.13 3.68 10.80
C VAL A 25 -16.57 4.08 9.44
N SER A 26 -16.98 5.23 8.91
CA SER A 26 -16.41 5.77 7.67
C SER A 26 -14.91 5.98 7.77
N GLY A 27 -14.45 6.60 8.87
CA GLY A 27 -13.02 6.81 9.09
C GLY A 27 -12.24 5.51 9.22
N LEU A 28 -12.83 4.50 9.88
CA LEU A 28 -12.24 3.17 9.99
C LEU A 28 -12.11 2.53 8.60
N LEU A 29 -13.16 2.56 7.79
CA LEU A 29 -13.15 2.01 6.43
C LEU A 29 -12.08 2.70 5.58
N MET A 30 -12.00 4.02 5.62
CA MET A 30 -11.01 4.77 4.83
C MET A 30 -9.57 4.47 5.24
N ILE A 31 -9.28 4.47 6.56
CA ILE A 31 -7.93 4.13 7.06
C ILE A 31 -7.59 2.69 6.69
N MET A 32 -8.51 1.75 6.89
CA MET A 32 -8.29 0.34 6.55
C MET A 32 -8.02 0.15 5.07
N GLN A 33 -8.80 0.79 4.20
CA GLN A 33 -8.65 0.70 2.76
C GLN A 33 -7.32 1.28 2.27
N LEU A 34 -6.94 2.46 2.77
CA LEU A 34 -5.65 3.07 2.45
C LEU A 34 -4.47 2.24 3.01
N ALA A 35 -4.58 1.71 4.22
CA ALA A 35 -3.52 0.93 4.86
C ALA A 35 -3.30 -0.43 4.18
N LEU A 36 -4.39 -1.08 3.76
CA LEU A 36 -4.36 -2.31 2.97
C LEU A 36 -3.79 -2.03 1.58
N MET A 37 -4.23 -0.96 0.92
CA MET A 37 -3.73 -0.56 -0.39
C MET A 37 -2.23 -0.27 -0.34
N LEU A 38 -1.78 0.53 0.63
CA LEU A 38 -0.36 0.87 0.78
C LEU A 38 0.48 -0.35 1.16
N GLY A 39 -0.01 -1.23 2.04
CA GLY A 39 0.65 -2.48 2.37
C GLY A 39 0.79 -3.39 1.15
N ALA A 40 -0.27 -3.52 0.36
CA ALA A 40 -0.28 -4.30 -0.87
C ALA A 40 0.71 -3.74 -1.91
N PHE A 41 0.72 -2.43 -2.16
CA PHE A 41 1.63 -1.83 -3.15
C PHE A 41 3.09 -1.82 -2.69
N ARG A 42 3.35 -1.64 -1.38
CA ARG A 42 4.71 -1.78 -0.84
C ARG A 42 5.28 -3.16 -1.08
N ASN A 43 4.43 -4.17 -0.97
CA ASN A 43 4.76 -5.56 -1.22
C ASN A 43 5.13 -5.84 -2.69
N VAL A 44 4.64 -5.06 -3.66
CA VAL A 44 5.13 -5.15 -5.06
C VAL A 44 6.58 -4.71 -5.16
N SER A 45 6.94 -3.64 -4.44
CA SER A 45 8.31 -3.12 -4.37
C SER A 45 9.21 -3.90 -3.40
N ALA A 46 8.76 -5.06 -2.91
CA ALA A 46 9.49 -5.84 -1.91
C ALA A 46 10.93 -6.18 -2.35
N PRO A 47 11.20 -6.64 -3.60
CA PRO A 47 12.56 -6.89 -4.08
C PRO A 47 13.45 -5.63 -4.08
N LEU A 48 12.89 -4.45 -4.37
CA LEU A 48 13.61 -3.18 -4.28
C LEU A 48 13.96 -2.88 -2.82
N SER A 49 12.97 -2.98 -1.93
CA SER A 49 13.11 -2.61 -0.51
C SER A 49 14.10 -3.50 0.25
N MET A 50 14.19 -4.78 -0.10
CA MET A 50 15.08 -5.78 0.52
C MET A 50 16.46 -5.88 -0.15
N SER A 51 16.72 -5.09 -1.20
CA SER A 51 18.01 -5.02 -1.88
C SER A 51 18.94 -4.01 -1.21
N SER A 52 20.23 -4.31 -1.15
CA SER A 52 21.26 -3.40 -0.65
C SER A 52 21.74 -2.39 -1.71
N ALA A 53 21.23 -2.47 -2.96
CA ALA A 53 21.64 -1.57 -4.03
C ALA A 53 21.04 -0.17 -3.87
N LEU A 54 21.88 0.85 -4.03
CA LEU A 54 21.48 2.25 -3.95
C LEU A 54 20.88 2.75 -5.28
N LEU A 55 21.40 2.25 -6.39
CA LEU A 55 21.02 2.62 -7.75
C LEU A 55 20.45 1.43 -8.52
N TRP A 56 19.45 1.70 -9.34
CA TRP A 56 18.81 0.75 -10.24
C TRP A 56 18.76 1.33 -11.64
N ALA A 57 19.25 0.59 -12.63
CA ALA A 57 19.18 0.93 -14.04
C ALA A 57 18.06 0.14 -14.71
N GLY A 58 17.17 0.81 -15.42
CA GLY A 58 16.04 0.20 -16.12
C GLY A 58 15.70 0.92 -17.42
N PRO A 59 14.70 0.44 -18.17
CA PRO A 59 14.28 1.05 -19.43
C PRO A 59 13.89 2.52 -19.23
N ALA A 60 14.26 3.39 -20.17
CA ALA A 60 14.08 4.85 -20.02
C ALA A 60 12.61 5.29 -19.89
N GLU A 61 11.70 4.64 -20.63
CA GLU A 61 10.28 4.97 -20.65
C GLU A 61 9.49 4.36 -19.47
N GLU A 62 10.08 3.39 -18.77
CA GLU A 62 9.39 2.64 -17.74
C GLU A 62 9.49 3.34 -16.39
N THR A 63 8.40 3.33 -15.63
CA THR A 63 8.37 3.92 -14.28
C THR A 63 7.83 2.98 -13.20
N SER A 64 7.61 1.71 -13.56
CA SER A 64 7.31 0.63 -12.64
C SER A 64 8.37 -0.46 -12.76
N PHE A 65 8.76 -0.99 -11.62
CA PHE A 65 9.75 -2.05 -11.54
C PHE A 65 9.30 -3.39 -12.14
N ASP A 66 8.00 -3.66 -12.12
CA ASP A 66 7.40 -4.95 -12.43
C ASP A 66 6.70 -5.00 -13.78
N SER A 67 6.96 -4.03 -14.67
CA SER A 67 6.35 -3.96 -16.00
C SER A 67 6.68 -5.16 -16.90
N GLY A 68 7.75 -5.89 -16.59
CA GLY A 68 8.23 -7.02 -17.38
C GLY A 68 9.00 -6.60 -18.65
N THR A 69 9.17 -5.31 -18.92
CA THR A 69 9.98 -4.82 -20.03
C THR A 69 11.43 -5.23 -19.83
N SER A 70 12.00 -5.92 -20.82
CA SER A 70 13.38 -6.38 -20.79
C SER A 70 14.30 -5.32 -21.41
N LEU A 71 15.50 -5.13 -20.85
CA LEU A 71 16.51 -4.23 -21.41
C LEU A 71 17.03 -4.79 -22.74
N GLN A 72 16.78 -4.08 -23.84
CA GLN A 72 17.26 -4.49 -25.17
C GLN A 72 18.73 -4.11 -25.40
N THR A 73 19.19 -3.06 -24.73
CA THR A 73 20.57 -2.56 -24.79
C THR A 73 21.45 -3.34 -23.81
N PRO A 74 22.72 -3.64 -24.13
CA PRO A 74 23.67 -4.25 -23.19
C PRO A 74 24.09 -3.25 -22.10
N ALA A 75 23.11 -2.85 -21.28
CA ALA A 75 23.23 -1.83 -20.26
C ALA A 75 24.26 -2.19 -19.19
N SER A 76 24.48 -3.49 -18.93
CA SER A 76 25.53 -3.95 -18.03
C SER A 76 26.92 -3.48 -18.49
N SER A 77 27.22 -3.59 -19.78
CA SER A 77 28.51 -3.17 -20.35
C SER A 77 28.71 -1.65 -20.24
N LEU A 78 27.65 -0.87 -20.44
CA LEU A 78 27.69 0.59 -20.30
C LEU A 78 27.95 1.02 -18.86
N LEU A 79 27.33 0.33 -17.89
CA LEU A 79 27.51 0.64 -16.47
C LEU A 79 28.91 0.32 -15.97
N TRP A 80 29.56 -0.72 -16.51
CA TRP A 80 30.96 -1.05 -16.22
C TRP A 80 31.97 -0.01 -16.74
N LEU A 81 31.58 0.86 -17.67
CA LEU A 81 32.46 1.95 -18.15
C LEU A 81 32.55 3.11 -17.14
N ILE A 82 31.66 3.15 -16.14
CA ILE A 82 31.64 4.20 -15.12
C ILE A 82 32.68 3.83 -14.04
N PRO A 83 33.70 4.66 -13.79
CA PRO A 83 34.81 4.31 -12.90
C PRO A 83 34.36 4.15 -11.44
N GLU A 84 33.29 4.81 -11.01
CA GLU A 84 32.75 4.68 -9.65
C GLU A 84 31.87 3.43 -9.45
N VAL A 85 31.55 2.69 -10.51
CA VAL A 85 30.75 1.47 -10.44
C VAL A 85 31.65 0.27 -10.17
N GLU A 86 31.50 -0.31 -8.98
CA GLU A 86 32.26 -1.50 -8.57
C GLU A 86 31.48 -2.79 -8.85
N ARG A 87 30.15 -2.73 -8.78
CA ARG A 87 29.28 -3.90 -8.86
C ARG A 87 28.07 -3.66 -9.75
N VAL A 88 27.79 -4.64 -10.59
CA VAL A 88 26.64 -4.66 -11.48
C VAL A 88 25.97 -6.02 -11.36
N GLU A 89 24.71 -6.06 -10.95
CA GLU A 89 23.95 -7.31 -10.81
C GLU A 89 22.67 -7.26 -11.65
N PRO A 90 22.49 -8.17 -12.63
CA PRO A 90 21.27 -8.22 -13.43
C PRO A 90 20.10 -8.75 -12.61
N PHE A 91 18.96 -8.06 -12.71
CA PHE A 91 17.68 -8.48 -12.17
C PHE A 91 16.74 -8.88 -13.28
N ALA A 92 16.22 -10.10 -13.20
CA ALA A 92 15.22 -10.61 -14.13
C ALA A 92 14.05 -11.21 -13.36
N LEU A 93 12.87 -10.92 -13.85
CA LEU A 93 11.61 -11.31 -13.26
C LEU A 93 10.82 -12.19 -14.22
N ALA A 94 10.29 -13.29 -13.70
CA ALA A 94 9.54 -14.28 -14.45
C ALA A 94 8.18 -14.51 -13.80
N PHE A 95 7.15 -14.81 -14.61
CA PHE A 95 5.84 -15.21 -14.11
C PHE A 95 5.63 -16.70 -14.38
N SER A 96 5.23 -17.45 -13.36
CA SER A 96 5.09 -18.90 -13.44
C SER A 96 3.94 -19.40 -12.57
N THR A 97 3.67 -20.70 -12.61
CA THR A 97 2.68 -21.36 -11.74
C THR A 97 3.37 -22.38 -10.83
N MET A 98 2.82 -22.50 -9.63
CA MET A 98 3.31 -23.38 -8.58
C MET A 98 2.19 -24.27 -8.06
N SER A 99 2.48 -25.55 -7.88
CA SER A 99 1.52 -26.52 -7.36
C SER A 99 2.19 -27.54 -6.44
N LEU A 100 1.39 -28.26 -5.66
CA LEU A 100 1.89 -29.41 -4.90
C LEU A 100 2.04 -30.62 -5.83
N PRO A 101 3.07 -31.46 -5.62
CA PRO A 101 3.18 -32.72 -6.32
C PRO A 101 1.96 -33.60 -5.99
N VAL A 102 1.29 -34.10 -7.03
CA VAL A 102 0.14 -34.99 -6.87
C VAL A 102 0.66 -36.40 -6.57
N PRO A 103 0.23 -37.04 -5.47
CA PRO A 103 0.60 -38.41 -5.17
C PRO A 103 0.19 -39.38 -6.30
N PRO A 104 0.98 -40.44 -6.55
CA PRO A 104 0.63 -41.44 -7.56
C PRO A 104 -0.74 -42.07 -7.23
N GLY A 105 -1.70 -41.95 -8.14
CA GLY A 105 -3.05 -42.52 -7.99
C GLY A 105 -4.15 -41.53 -7.58
N GLU A 106 -3.81 -40.27 -7.26
CA GLU A 106 -4.80 -39.20 -7.10
C GLU A 106 -5.03 -38.48 -8.43
N THR A 107 -6.30 -38.39 -8.86
CA THR A 107 -6.71 -37.64 -10.07
C THR A 107 -7.08 -36.19 -9.77
N THR A 108 -6.65 -35.67 -8.62
CA THR A 108 -6.95 -34.31 -8.20
C THR A 108 -6.19 -33.32 -9.07
N ILE A 109 -6.91 -32.40 -9.72
CA ILE A 109 -6.29 -31.31 -10.48
C ILE A 109 -5.44 -30.50 -9.49
N PRO A 110 -4.13 -30.34 -9.72
CA PRO A 110 -3.28 -29.60 -8.80
C PRO A 110 -3.79 -28.16 -8.68
N LYS A 111 -3.90 -27.66 -7.44
CA LYS A 111 -4.21 -26.24 -7.22
C LYS A 111 -3.00 -25.40 -7.61
N GLU A 112 -3.06 -24.84 -8.80
CA GLU A 112 -2.04 -23.93 -9.29
C GLU A 112 -2.16 -22.55 -8.63
N HIS A 113 -1.03 -22.04 -8.17
CA HIS A 113 -0.86 -20.70 -7.62
C HIS A 113 0.02 -19.91 -8.58
N PHE A 114 -0.42 -18.74 -9.00
CA PHE A 114 0.38 -17.84 -9.82
C PHE A 114 1.48 -17.22 -8.96
N ILE A 115 2.72 -17.36 -9.41
CA ILE A 115 3.91 -16.90 -8.70
C ILE A 115 4.79 -16.05 -9.59
N GLN A 116 5.57 -15.21 -8.94
CA GLN A 116 6.61 -14.40 -9.54
C GLN A 116 7.96 -15.00 -9.16
N VAL A 117 8.68 -15.57 -10.13
CA VAL A 117 9.99 -16.18 -9.90
C VAL A 117 11.06 -15.11 -10.06
N VAL A 118 11.90 -14.97 -9.04
CA VAL A 118 13.04 -14.05 -9.05
C VAL A 118 14.33 -14.84 -8.88
N GLY A 119 15.17 -14.77 -9.90
CA GLY A 119 16.50 -15.37 -9.88
C GLY A 119 17.50 -14.44 -9.19
N THR A 120 18.07 -14.86 -8.06
CA THR A 120 19.13 -14.13 -7.35
C THR A 120 20.50 -14.75 -7.61
N SER A 121 21.56 -13.94 -7.49
CA SER A 121 22.93 -14.43 -7.51
C SER A 121 23.26 -15.20 -6.23
N ILE A 122 24.05 -16.27 -6.37
CA ILE A 122 24.50 -17.12 -5.26
C ILE A 122 25.69 -16.49 -4.52
N LYS A 123 26.31 -15.44 -5.10
CA LYS A 123 27.49 -14.80 -4.50
C LYS A 123 27.15 -14.17 -3.14
N LYS A 124 28.08 -14.28 -2.18
CA LYS A 124 27.88 -13.78 -0.80
C LYS A 124 27.63 -12.27 -0.74
N ASP A 125 28.18 -11.53 -1.69
CA ASP A 125 28.09 -10.07 -1.84
C ASP A 125 26.96 -9.60 -2.77
N ALA A 126 26.06 -10.51 -3.19
CA ALA A 126 24.93 -10.15 -4.05
C ALA A 126 24.00 -9.13 -3.35
N MET A 127 23.66 -8.09 -4.11
CA MET A 127 22.89 -6.94 -3.62
C MET A 127 21.41 -7.26 -3.54
N LEU A 128 20.89 -8.06 -4.47
CA LEU A 128 19.48 -8.44 -4.48
C LEU A 128 19.13 -9.34 -3.28
N PHE A 129 18.23 -8.88 -2.41
CA PHE A 129 17.90 -9.49 -1.10
C PHE A 129 19.08 -9.60 -0.11
N GLY A 130 20.14 -8.79 -0.29
CA GLY A 130 21.30 -8.79 0.60
C GLY A 130 20.98 -8.46 2.06
N ASP A 131 19.91 -7.70 2.30
CA ASP A 131 19.50 -7.30 3.65
C ASP A 131 18.72 -8.40 4.40
N VAL A 132 18.26 -9.44 3.69
CA VAL A 132 17.28 -10.42 4.23
C VAL A 132 17.75 -11.86 4.11
N ILE A 133 18.43 -12.24 3.01
CA ILE A 133 18.94 -13.61 2.83
C ILE A 133 20.29 -13.75 3.53
N SER A 134 20.36 -14.64 4.52
CA SER A 134 21.63 -14.96 5.17
C SER A 134 22.61 -15.64 4.20
N PRO A 135 23.94 -15.49 4.37
CA PRO A 135 24.92 -16.12 3.48
C PRO A 135 24.75 -17.65 3.38
N ALA A 136 24.39 -18.32 4.48
CA ALA A 136 24.13 -19.76 4.51
C ALA A 136 22.88 -20.14 3.70
N LEU A 137 21.81 -19.36 3.80
CA LEU A 137 20.61 -19.58 3.02
C LEU A 137 20.86 -19.33 1.52
N ARG A 138 21.68 -18.33 1.19
CA ARG A 138 22.09 -18.06 -0.19
C ARG A 138 22.93 -19.20 -0.78
N GLU A 139 23.80 -19.79 0.02
CA GLU A 139 24.58 -20.97 -0.39
C GLU A 139 23.69 -22.18 -0.68
N SER A 140 22.59 -22.35 0.06
CA SER A 140 21.63 -23.42 -0.25
C SER A 140 20.94 -23.27 -1.62
N LEU A 141 20.87 -22.04 -2.17
CA LEU A 141 20.36 -21.79 -3.53
C LEU A 141 21.35 -22.22 -4.63
N ALA A 142 22.59 -22.56 -4.26
CA ALA A 142 23.59 -23.10 -5.19
C ALA A 142 23.17 -24.46 -5.75
N GLU A 143 22.42 -25.24 -4.96
CA GLU A 143 21.85 -26.49 -5.41
C GLU A 143 20.75 -26.24 -6.46
N PRO A 144 20.85 -26.84 -7.67
CA PRO A 144 19.84 -26.68 -8.71
C PRO A 144 18.46 -27.14 -8.24
N GLY A 145 17.42 -26.40 -8.63
CA GLY A 145 16.04 -26.76 -8.27
C GLY A 145 15.67 -26.46 -6.83
N THR A 146 16.35 -25.53 -6.17
CA THR A 146 15.98 -25.06 -4.83
C THR A 146 15.22 -23.74 -4.88
N VAL A 147 14.32 -23.54 -3.92
CA VAL A 147 13.49 -22.34 -3.80
C VAL A 147 13.35 -21.86 -2.37
N ILE A 148 13.13 -20.57 -2.23
CA ILE A 148 12.72 -19.93 -0.99
C ILE A 148 11.32 -19.37 -1.20
N LEU A 149 10.44 -19.67 -0.26
CA LEU A 149 9.03 -19.27 -0.29
C LEU A 149 8.73 -18.16 0.71
N ASP A 150 7.63 -17.45 0.47
CA ASP A 150 7.02 -16.57 1.47
C ASP A 150 6.38 -17.40 2.60
N LYS A 151 6.50 -16.93 3.84
CA LYS A 151 5.97 -17.58 5.05
C LYS A 151 4.46 -17.82 4.99
N VAL A 152 3.69 -16.87 4.48
CA VAL A 152 2.24 -17.00 4.38
C VAL A 152 1.88 -18.05 3.32
N VAL A 153 2.58 -18.03 2.18
CA VAL A 153 2.36 -18.97 1.07
C VAL A 153 2.71 -20.39 1.47
N ALA A 154 3.86 -20.57 2.13
CA ALA A 154 4.27 -21.86 2.69
C ALA A 154 3.21 -22.41 3.65
N GLY A 155 2.65 -21.55 4.52
CA GLY A 155 1.55 -21.93 5.42
C GLY A 155 0.23 -22.28 4.70
N VAL A 156 -0.15 -21.54 3.66
CA VAL A 156 -1.36 -21.82 2.85
C VAL A 156 -1.23 -23.14 2.10
N MET A 157 -0.03 -23.45 1.59
CA MET A 157 0.24 -24.69 0.88
C MET A 157 0.56 -25.86 1.81
N GLY A 158 0.77 -25.61 3.10
CA GLY A 158 1.14 -26.64 4.07
C GLY A 158 2.53 -27.23 3.82
N VAL A 159 3.45 -26.46 3.26
CA VAL A 159 4.82 -26.89 2.96
C VAL A 159 5.83 -26.22 3.89
N GLY A 160 6.83 -26.99 4.31
CA GLY A 160 7.93 -26.54 5.13
C GLY A 160 9.27 -26.60 4.41
N ILE A 161 10.34 -26.29 5.15
CA ILE A 161 11.71 -26.47 4.68
C ILE A 161 11.98 -27.97 4.53
N GLY A 162 12.46 -28.38 3.35
CA GLY A 162 12.74 -29.77 2.98
C GLY A 162 11.69 -30.38 2.05
N ASP A 163 10.50 -29.80 1.98
CA ASP A 163 9.43 -30.32 1.12
C ASP A 163 9.67 -29.99 -0.36
N ASN A 164 9.00 -30.74 -1.23
CA ASN A 164 9.06 -30.53 -2.67
C ASN A 164 7.78 -29.88 -3.20
N ILE A 165 7.95 -28.98 -4.15
CA ILE A 165 6.89 -28.29 -4.88
C ILE A 165 7.14 -28.42 -6.37
N LEU A 166 6.09 -28.29 -7.17
CA LEU A 166 6.18 -28.20 -8.62
C LEU A 166 6.13 -26.72 -9.02
N VAL A 167 7.13 -26.24 -9.73
CA VAL A 167 7.10 -24.95 -10.42
C VAL A 167 7.17 -25.23 -11.91
N GLN A 168 6.08 -24.93 -12.63
CA GLN A 168 6.00 -25.13 -14.08
C GLN A 168 6.41 -26.55 -14.53
N SER A 169 5.89 -27.56 -13.81
CA SER A 169 6.19 -28.99 -14.02
C SER A 169 7.61 -29.43 -13.65
N LYS A 170 8.44 -28.56 -13.05
CA LYS A 170 9.74 -28.91 -12.50
C LYS A 170 9.67 -29.10 -10.99
N MET A 171 10.16 -30.22 -10.51
CA MET A 171 10.27 -30.47 -9.06
C MET A 171 11.35 -29.57 -8.46
N MET A 172 10.98 -28.85 -7.42
CA MET A 172 11.86 -27.96 -6.68
C MET A 172 11.75 -28.21 -5.18
N ARG A 173 12.87 -28.08 -4.47
CA ARG A 173 12.95 -28.29 -3.02
C ARG A 173 12.94 -26.97 -2.28
N VAL A 174 12.11 -26.86 -1.26
CA VAL A 174 12.04 -25.68 -0.39
C VAL A 174 13.22 -25.69 0.57
N VAL A 175 14.14 -24.74 0.44
CA VAL A 175 15.34 -24.64 1.30
C VAL A 175 15.22 -23.54 2.35
N GLY A 176 14.27 -22.62 2.18
CA GLY A 176 14.01 -21.57 3.13
C GLY A 176 12.63 -20.97 3.01
N VAL A 177 12.26 -20.26 4.06
CA VAL A 177 11.01 -19.50 4.15
C VAL A 177 11.33 -18.11 4.68
N LEU A 178 10.94 -17.07 3.95
CA LEU A 178 11.16 -15.67 4.32
C LEU A 178 9.83 -14.93 4.48
N ASP A 179 9.85 -13.86 5.26
CA ASP A 179 8.71 -12.97 5.39
C ASP A 179 8.86 -11.78 4.43
N GLY A 180 7.75 -11.22 3.96
CA GLY A 180 7.73 -10.04 3.10
C GLY A 180 7.92 -10.28 1.61
N LEU A 181 7.89 -11.53 1.13
CA LEU A 181 7.96 -11.88 -0.30
C LEU A 181 6.57 -11.97 -0.96
N ARG A 182 5.51 -11.65 -0.23
CA ARG A 182 4.15 -11.66 -0.73
C ARG A 182 3.89 -10.43 -1.62
N GLY A 183 3.41 -10.61 -2.85
CA GLY A 183 2.87 -9.51 -3.68
C GLY A 183 1.35 -9.34 -3.56
N VAL A 184 0.77 -8.44 -4.38
CA VAL A 184 -0.68 -8.13 -4.38
C VAL A 184 -1.50 -9.29 -4.94
N MET A 185 -1.07 -9.85 -6.07
CA MET A 185 -1.75 -10.93 -6.78
C MET A 185 -0.92 -12.22 -6.82
N MET A 186 0.40 -12.09 -6.81
CA MET A 186 1.35 -13.19 -6.97
C MET A 186 2.32 -13.16 -5.80
N SER A 187 2.76 -14.33 -5.35
CA SER A 187 3.84 -14.42 -4.39
C SER A 187 5.18 -14.49 -5.10
N THR A 188 6.16 -13.78 -4.56
CA THR A 188 7.53 -13.86 -5.04
C THR A 188 8.18 -15.14 -4.51
N VAL A 189 8.68 -15.97 -5.41
CA VAL A 189 9.48 -17.16 -5.11
C VAL A 189 10.91 -16.88 -5.53
N LEU A 190 11.86 -17.07 -4.62
CA LEU A 190 13.27 -16.83 -4.90
C LEU A 190 13.96 -18.13 -5.26
N THR A 191 14.82 -18.08 -6.26
CA THR A 191 15.66 -19.21 -6.65
C THR A 191 16.99 -18.68 -7.20
N SER A 192 17.95 -19.56 -7.50
CA SER A 192 19.18 -19.13 -8.18
C SER A 192 18.91 -18.72 -9.63
N GLN A 193 19.67 -17.75 -10.13
CA GLN A 193 19.54 -17.30 -11.52
C GLN A 193 19.68 -18.45 -12.55
N ALA A 194 20.57 -19.41 -12.29
CA ALA A 194 20.73 -20.60 -13.12
C ALA A 194 19.45 -21.46 -13.12
N THR A 195 18.83 -21.64 -11.95
CA THR A 195 17.59 -22.40 -11.82
C THR A 195 16.42 -21.68 -12.47
N ALA A 196 16.29 -20.36 -12.29
CA ALA A 196 15.23 -19.56 -12.92
C ALA A 196 15.27 -19.64 -14.45
N ARG A 197 16.46 -19.54 -15.06
CA ARG A 197 16.64 -19.68 -16.52
C ARG A 197 16.32 -21.07 -17.05
N SER A 198 16.43 -22.09 -16.20
CA SER A 198 16.13 -23.47 -16.56
C SER A 198 14.65 -23.82 -16.51
N LEU A 199 13.78 -22.89 -16.10
CA LEU A 199 12.33 -23.09 -16.09
C LEU A 199 11.76 -22.97 -17.51
N PRO A 200 10.83 -23.85 -17.92
CA PRO A 200 10.21 -23.81 -19.24
C PRO A 200 9.60 -22.44 -19.55
N GLY A 201 9.78 -21.90 -20.77
CA GLY A 201 9.18 -20.61 -21.15
C GLY A 201 9.74 -19.39 -20.41
N GLN A 202 10.80 -19.54 -19.62
CA GLN A 202 11.51 -18.46 -18.91
C GLN A 202 12.88 -18.16 -19.54
N GLU A 203 13.04 -18.41 -20.84
CA GLU A 203 14.28 -18.15 -21.58
C GLU A 203 14.68 -16.66 -21.51
N SER A 204 13.68 -15.78 -21.41
CA SER A 204 13.85 -14.33 -21.23
C SER A 204 14.49 -13.92 -19.89
N VAL A 205 14.61 -14.81 -18.89
CA VAL A 205 15.38 -14.57 -17.65
C VAL A 205 16.89 -14.40 -17.94
N GLY A 206 17.32 -14.69 -19.18
CA GLY A 206 18.62 -14.29 -19.72
C GLY A 206 18.79 -12.77 -19.88
N VAL A 207 17.70 -12.03 -20.12
CA VAL A 207 17.70 -10.59 -20.38
C VAL A 207 17.20 -9.86 -19.13
N PRO A 208 18.00 -8.99 -18.50
CA PRO A 208 17.58 -8.29 -17.30
C PRO A 208 16.45 -7.29 -17.58
N ASN A 209 15.46 -7.23 -16.70
CA ASN A 209 14.47 -6.15 -16.67
C ASN A 209 15.10 -4.88 -16.08
N PHE A 210 15.89 -5.07 -15.02
CA PHE A 210 16.61 -4.01 -14.33
C PHE A 210 18.02 -4.49 -14.00
N ILE A 211 18.90 -3.56 -13.68
CA ILE A 211 20.27 -3.84 -13.25
C ILE A 211 20.53 -3.07 -11.96
N LEU A 212 20.97 -3.77 -10.93
CA LEU A 212 21.39 -3.17 -9.67
C LEU A 212 22.81 -2.64 -9.84
N VAL A 213 23.05 -1.42 -9.35
CA VAL A 213 24.35 -0.75 -9.45
C VAL A 213 24.87 -0.47 -8.04
N GLY A 214 26.03 -1.06 -7.75
CA GLY A 214 26.78 -0.83 -6.52
C GLY A 214 27.96 0.08 -6.81
N LEU A 215 28.03 1.19 -6.08
CA LEU A 215 29.13 2.14 -6.14
C LEU A 215 30.27 1.71 -5.21
N ALA A 216 31.49 2.12 -5.54
CA ALA A 216 32.65 1.94 -4.70
C ALA A 216 32.48 2.64 -3.33
N PRO A 217 33.04 2.11 -2.22
CA PRO A 217 32.88 2.67 -0.88
C PRO A 217 33.45 4.10 -0.73
N ASP A 218 34.43 4.45 -1.55
CA ASP A 218 35.12 5.74 -1.62
C ASP A 218 34.52 6.69 -2.66
N ALA A 219 33.40 6.33 -3.29
CA ALA A 219 32.73 7.16 -4.27
C ALA A 219 32.38 8.55 -3.66
N PRO A 220 32.65 9.66 -4.38
CA PRO A 220 32.37 11.00 -3.89
C PRO A 220 30.90 11.20 -3.47
N ALA A 221 30.69 12.05 -2.45
CA ALA A 221 29.35 12.49 -2.10
C ALA A 221 28.72 13.23 -3.29
N GLY A 222 27.55 12.77 -3.75
CA GLY A 222 26.86 13.32 -4.92
C GLY A 222 27.06 12.55 -6.23
N THR A 223 27.89 11.50 -6.27
CA THR A 223 28.06 10.64 -7.47
C THR A 223 26.73 10.08 -7.94
N VAL A 224 25.87 9.66 -7.01
CA VAL A 224 24.53 9.14 -7.31
C VAL A 224 23.70 10.16 -8.10
N ASP A 225 23.66 11.41 -7.63
CA ASP A 225 22.88 12.47 -8.27
C ASP A 225 23.46 12.82 -9.64
N ARG A 226 24.78 12.90 -9.75
CA ARG A 226 25.48 13.15 -11.01
C ARG A 226 25.15 12.08 -12.05
N LEU A 227 25.27 10.80 -11.69
CA LEU A 227 25.00 9.68 -12.59
C LEU A 227 23.53 9.66 -13.03
N ILE A 228 22.60 9.96 -12.12
CA ILE A 228 21.18 10.06 -12.47
C ILE A 228 20.96 11.18 -13.50
N THR A 229 21.51 12.38 -13.28
CA THR A 229 21.40 13.49 -14.24
C THR A 229 22.03 13.18 -15.59
N GLU A 230 23.17 12.48 -15.60
CA GLU A 230 23.85 12.08 -16.84
C GLU A 230 23.04 11.06 -17.66
N PHE A 231 22.46 10.07 -16.98
CA PHE A 231 21.66 9.03 -17.63
C PHE A 231 20.19 9.43 -17.85
N GLN A 232 19.74 10.57 -17.35
CA GLN A 232 18.37 11.06 -17.58
C GLN A 232 18.07 11.31 -19.06
N THR A 233 19.07 11.68 -19.87
CA THR A 233 18.91 11.95 -21.31
C THR A 233 19.26 10.75 -22.18
N HIS A 234 19.64 9.62 -21.59
CA HIS A 234 20.04 8.44 -22.35
C HIS A 234 18.80 7.76 -22.96
N PRO A 235 18.80 7.42 -24.28
CA PRO A 235 17.59 7.01 -24.99
C PRO A 235 16.96 5.72 -24.46
N ASP A 236 17.79 4.74 -24.06
CA ASP A 236 17.29 3.41 -23.70
C ASP A 236 17.34 3.09 -22.20
N LEU A 237 18.11 3.86 -21.42
CA LEU A 237 18.48 3.49 -20.05
C LEU A 237 18.27 4.68 -19.11
N ARG A 238 17.63 4.44 -17.98
CA ARG A 238 17.47 5.43 -16.92
C ARG A 238 17.97 4.86 -15.60
N LEU A 239 18.70 5.70 -14.85
CA LEU A 239 19.13 5.41 -13.49
C LEU A 239 18.13 5.98 -12.48
N TRP A 240 17.84 5.19 -11.46
CA TRP A 240 16.92 5.50 -10.39
C TRP A 240 17.58 5.28 -9.03
N LYS A 241 17.28 6.16 -8.05
CA LYS A 241 17.51 5.83 -6.65
C LYS A 241 16.50 4.76 -6.21
N LYS A 242 16.92 3.87 -5.30
CA LYS A 242 16.04 2.87 -4.67
C LYS A 242 14.71 3.47 -4.19
N ASP A 243 14.75 4.53 -3.39
CA ASP A 243 13.54 5.13 -2.81
C ASP A 243 12.65 5.84 -3.84
N GLU A 244 13.25 6.42 -4.87
CA GLU A 244 12.54 7.06 -5.97
C GLU A 244 11.79 6.02 -6.82
N LEU A 245 12.46 4.90 -7.16
CA LEU A 245 11.85 3.82 -7.91
C LEU A 245 10.72 3.13 -7.13
N ILE A 246 10.89 2.94 -5.81
CA ILE A 246 9.83 2.44 -4.93
C ILE A 246 8.62 3.36 -4.97
N THR A 247 8.82 4.67 -4.81
CA THR A 247 7.73 5.66 -4.82
C THR A 247 7.03 5.70 -6.18
N SER A 248 7.80 5.71 -7.27
CA SER A 248 7.26 5.73 -8.64
C SER A 248 6.45 4.46 -8.94
N THR A 249 6.97 3.29 -8.56
CA THR A 249 6.26 2.00 -8.68
C THR A 249 4.93 2.03 -7.89
N MET A 250 4.94 2.52 -6.65
CA MET A 250 3.72 2.64 -5.85
C MET A 250 2.70 3.60 -6.48
N GLU A 251 3.13 4.73 -7.01
CA GLU A 251 2.26 5.70 -7.69
C GLU A 251 1.67 5.13 -8.98
N GLN A 252 2.46 4.43 -9.78
CA GLN A 252 1.97 3.72 -10.97
C GLN A 252 0.90 2.70 -10.59
N TRP A 253 1.14 1.90 -9.55
CA TRP A 253 0.16 0.94 -9.06
C TRP A 253 -1.10 1.62 -8.52
N ALA A 254 -0.98 2.72 -7.80
CA ALA A 254 -2.13 3.43 -7.25
C ALA A 254 -2.98 4.12 -8.32
N LEU A 255 -2.36 4.73 -9.34
CA LEU A 255 -3.05 5.60 -10.30
C LEU A 255 -3.36 4.95 -11.64
N LYS A 256 -2.52 4.02 -12.10
CA LYS A 256 -2.65 3.41 -13.44
C LYS A 256 -3.14 1.96 -13.42
N SER A 257 -2.97 1.23 -12.32
CA SER A 257 -3.49 -0.15 -12.24
C SER A 257 -5.01 -0.18 -12.05
N ALA A 258 -5.67 -1.20 -12.59
CA ALA A 258 -7.10 -1.42 -12.40
C ALA A 258 -7.47 -1.56 -10.91
N ILE A 259 -6.62 -2.25 -10.14
CA ILE A 259 -6.80 -2.44 -8.69
C ILE A 259 -6.74 -1.08 -7.97
N GLY A 260 -5.73 -0.26 -8.27
CA GLY A 260 -5.58 1.08 -7.71
C GLY A 260 -6.79 1.98 -8.01
N VAL A 261 -7.26 2.00 -9.26
CA VAL A 261 -8.45 2.78 -9.65
C VAL A 261 -9.72 2.31 -8.91
N ILE A 262 -9.91 1.00 -8.74
CA ILE A 262 -11.04 0.45 -7.96
C ILE A 262 -10.95 0.88 -6.49
N PHE A 263 -9.76 0.79 -5.88
CA PHE A 263 -9.56 1.23 -4.50
C PHE A 263 -9.80 2.74 -4.33
N LEU A 264 -9.24 3.58 -5.20
CA LEU A 264 -9.41 5.04 -5.12
C LEU A 264 -10.87 5.46 -5.37
N SER A 265 -11.54 4.88 -6.37
CA SER A 265 -12.94 5.17 -6.65
C SER A 265 -13.86 4.74 -5.50
N SER A 266 -13.58 3.59 -4.88
CA SER A 266 -14.31 3.12 -3.70
C SER A 266 -14.14 4.06 -2.50
N ILE A 267 -12.93 4.60 -2.26
CA ILE A 267 -12.72 5.65 -1.24
C ILE A 267 -13.56 6.89 -1.58
N GLY A 268 -13.55 7.33 -2.84
CA GLY A 268 -14.35 8.48 -3.29
C GLY A 268 -15.85 8.29 -3.03
N ILE A 269 -16.39 7.11 -3.36
CA ILE A 269 -17.80 6.76 -3.09
C ILE A 269 -18.07 6.73 -1.59
N ALA A 270 -17.19 6.12 -0.80
CA ALA A 270 -17.33 6.07 0.66
C ALA A 270 -17.38 7.48 1.28
N LEU A 271 -16.54 8.40 0.79
CA LEU A 271 -16.55 9.81 1.23
C LEU A 271 -17.86 10.51 0.88
N ILE A 272 -18.41 10.29 -0.33
CA ILE A 272 -19.70 10.86 -0.74
C ILE A 272 -20.84 10.33 0.14
N VAL A 273 -20.90 9.02 0.35
CA VAL A 273 -21.92 8.39 1.21
C VAL A 273 -21.81 8.93 2.64
N THR A 274 -20.59 9.05 3.15
CA THR A 274 -20.33 9.64 4.48
C THR A 274 -20.83 11.07 4.56
N LEU A 275 -20.50 11.89 3.56
CA LEU A 275 -20.95 13.28 3.50
C LEU A 275 -22.48 13.38 3.58
N LEU A 276 -23.19 12.51 2.85
CA LEU A 276 -24.65 12.46 2.83
C LEU A 276 -25.24 12.03 4.18
N VAL A 277 -24.77 10.92 4.76
CA VAL A 277 -25.32 10.37 6.01
C VAL A 277 -25.02 11.30 7.20
N VAL A 278 -23.83 11.90 7.25
CA VAL A 278 -23.47 12.86 8.30
C VAL A 278 -24.29 14.14 8.17
N SER A 279 -24.50 14.62 6.94
CA SER A 279 -25.35 15.79 6.68
C SER A 279 -26.79 15.55 7.12
N GLN A 280 -27.34 14.35 6.85
CA GLN A 280 -28.68 13.96 7.29
C GLN A 280 -28.76 13.86 8.83
N SER A 281 -27.82 13.17 9.46
CA SER A 281 -27.78 12.96 10.92
C SER A 281 -27.66 14.28 11.67
N LEU A 282 -26.79 15.18 11.20
CA LEU A 282 -26.62 16.48 11.83
C LEU A 282 -27.83 17.39 11.56
N SER A 283 -28.42 17.35 10.37
CA SER A 283 -29.65 18.10 10.08
C SER A 283 -30.77 17.70 11.04
N ALA A 284 -30.90 16.41 11.34
CA ALA A 284 -31.85 15.90 12.33
C ALA A 284 -31.54 16.41 13.75
N ALA A 285 -30.27 16.35 14.18
CA ALA A 285 -29.85 16.82 15.50
C ALA A 285 -30.08 18.33 15.70
N VAL A 286 -29.75 19.14 14.67
CA VAL A 286 -29.97 20.60 14.69
C VAL A 286 -31.46 20.92 14.60
N GLY A 287 -32.23 20.19 13.80
CA GLY A 287 -33.69 20.30 13.73
C GLY A 287 -34.37 20.01 15.07
N ALA A 288 -33.92 18.99 15.80
CA ALA A 288 -34.41 18.69 17.15
C ALA A 288 -34.19 19.83 18.15
N SER A 289 -33.19 20.68 17.90
CA SER A 289 -32.84 21.84 18.75
C SER A 289 -33.39 23.17 18.20
N ILE A 290 -34.28 23.15 17.20
CA ILE A 290 -34.71 24.37 16.52
C ILE A 290 -35.47 25.33 17.44
N ARG A 291 -36.26 24.81 18.40
CA ARG A 291 -36.98 25.62 19.40
C ARG A 291 -36.01 26.37 20.32
N GLU A 292 -34.91 25.71 20.71
CA GLU A 292 -33.85 26.31 21.52
C GLU A 292 -33.10 27.40 20.73
N TYR A 293 -32.82 27.16 19.46
CA TYR A 293 -32.20 28.16 18.58
C TYR A 293 -33.12 29.35 18.28
N ALA A 294 -34.43 29.12 18.16
CA ALA A 294 -35.43 30.18 18.00
C ALA A 294 -35.48 31.07 19.26
N ALA A 295 -35.45 30.48 20.45
CA ALA A 295 -35.38 31.21 21.71
C ALA A 295 -34.08 32.05 21.80
N LEU A 296 -32.92 31.46 21.49
CA LEU A 296 -31.65 32.21 21.47
C LEU A 296 -31.66 33.36 20.47
N ARG A 297 -32.30 33.19 19.31
CA ARG A 297 -32.47 34.26 18.32
C ARG A 297 -33.37 35.38 18.85
N ALA A 298 -34.42 35.06 19.62
CA ALA A 298 -35.26 36.05 20.29
C ALA A 298 -34.47 36.87 21.33
N TYR A 299 -33.48 36.28 21.99
CA TYR A 299 -32.51 36.98 22.86
C TYR A 299 -31.44 37.79 22.10
N GLY A 300 -31.57 37.97 20.78
CA GLY A 300 -30.68 38.82 19.97
C GLY A 300 -29.42 38.12 19.44
N PHE A 301 -29.34 36.79 19.47
CA PHE A 301 -28.23 36.09 18.82
C PHE A 301 -28.30 36.22 17.30
N SER A 302 -27.21 36.71 16.71
CA SER A 302 -27.09 36.79 15.25
C SER A 302 -26.94 35.40 14.62
N TYR A 303 -27.43 35.24 13.39
CA TYR A 303 -27.36 33.99 12.63
C TYR A 303 -25.91 33.45 12.50
N ARG A 304 -24.92 34.34 12.34
CA ARG A 304 -23.49 33.97 12.29
C ARG A 304 -23.00 33.32 13.59
N ARG A 305 -23.53 33.73 14.75
CA ARG A 305 -23.18 33.11 16.05
C ARG A 305 -23.78 31.72 16.16
N LEU A 306 -25.03 31.52 15.71
CA LEU A 306 -25.67 30.21 15.65
C LEU A 306 -24.94 29.26 14.70
N GLN A 307 -24.53 29.73 13.52
CA GLN A 307 -23.70 28.95 12.60
C GLN A 307 -22.36 28.51 13.23
N ARG A 308 -21.67 29.41 13.93
CA ARG A 308 -20.42 29.06 14.66
C ARG A 308 -20.66 28.05 15.78
N LEU A 309 -21.82 28.09 16.43
CA LEU A 309 -22.18 27.11 17.46
C LEU A 309 -22.35 25.71 16.85
N VAL A 310 -23.12 25.59 15.77
CA VAL A 310 -23.36 24.31 15.08
C VAL A 310 -22.07 23.75 14.48
N LEU A 311 -21.24 24.60 13.86
CA LEU A 311 -19.92 24.18 13.37
C LEU A 311 -19.02 23.68 14.50
N ALA A 312 -19.07 24.31 15.69
CA ALA A 312 -18.32 23.84 16.85
C ALA A 312 -18.86 22.51 17.40
N GLN A 313 -20.18 22.30 17.42
CA GLN A 313 -20.80 21.02 17.82
C GLN A 313 -20.38 19.90 16.86
N GLY A 314 -20.48 20.13 15.55
CA GLY A 314 -20.04 19.15 14.55
C GLY A 314 -18.53 18.91 14.60
N GLY A 315 -17.71 19.92 14.88
CA GLY A 315 -16.27 19.74 15.12
C GLY A 315 -15.97 18.83 16.30
N ILE A 316 -16.71 18.97 17.42
CA ILE A 316 -16.59 18.09 18.58
C ILE A 316 -16.99 16.65 18.22
N VAL A 317 -18.09 16.48 17.48
CA VAL A 317 -18.53 15.17 16.96
C VAL A 317 -17.45 14.54 16.08
N GLY A 318 -16.85 15.31 15.18
CA GLY A 318 -15.75 14.87 14.32
C GLY A 318 -14.53 14.41 15.12
N ILE A 319 -14.09 15.20 16.11
CA ILE A 319 -12.96 14.84 16.99
C ILE A 319 -13.27 13.57 17.81
N ALA A 320 -14.48 13.48 18.37
CA ALA A 320 -14.90 12.28 19.10
C ALA A 320 -14.89 11.05 18.19
N ALA A 321 -15.39 11.18 16.97
CA ALA A 321 -15.38 10.11 15.99
C ALA A 321 -13.96 9.71 15.58
N LEU A 322 -13.05 10.66 15.36
CA LEU A 322 -11.63 10.37 15.10
C LEU A 322 -10.98 9.58 16.25
N GLY A 323 -11.30 9.91 17.50
CA GLY A 323 -10.81 9.16 18.66
C GLY A 323 -11.29 7.71 18.66
N VAL A 324 -12.58 7.48 18.37
CA VAL A 324 -13.16 6.13 18.25
C VAL A 324 -12.55 5.38 17.06
N THR A 325 -12.47 6.02 15.89
CA THR A 325 -11.81 5.46 14.70
C THR A 325 -10.38 5.05 15.01
N GLY A 326 -9.59 5.92 15.64
CA GLY A 326 -8.20 5.65 15.98
C GLY A 326 -8.07 4.44 16.88
N LEU A 327 -8.85 4.38 17.96
CA LEU A 327 -8.85 3.24 18.88
C LEU A 327 -9.19 1.93 18.17
N VAL A 328 -10.29 1.90 17.42
CA VAL A 328 -10.75 0.69 16.73
C VAL A 328 -9.79 0.28 15.62
N ALA A 329 -9.25 1.24 14.86
CA ALA A 329 -8.28 0.99 13.81
C ALA A 329 -7.01 0.37 14.39
N THR A 330 -6.44 0.92 15.47
CA THR A 330 -5.24 0.38 16.11
C THR A 330 -5.45 -1.07 16.57
N LEU A 331 -6.59 -1.37 17.21
CA LEU A 331 -6.91 -2.74 17.65
C LEU A 331 -7.06 -3.70 16.46
N LEU A 332 -7.79 -3.28 15.41
CA LEU A 332 -8.02 -4.11 14.23
C LEU A 332 -6.74 -4.36 13.43
N ILE A 333 -5.91 -3.33 13.24
CA ILE A 333 -4.63 -3.43 12.54
C ILE A 333 -3.70 -4.38 13.29
N GLY A 334 -3.58 -4.25 14.62
CA GLY A 334 -2.77 -5.16 15.43
C GLY A 334 -3.23 -6.62 15.31
N TYR A 335 -4.54 -6.86 15.29
CA TYR A 335 -5.11 -8.19 15.07
C TYR A 335 -4.80 -8.75 13.66
N LEU A 336 -4.92 -7.91 12.62
CA LEU A 336 -4.67 -8.31 11.24
C LEU A 336 -3.18 -8.57 10.95
N GLN A 337 -2.29 -7.77 11.53
CA GLN A 337 -0.85 -8.01 11.45
C GLN A 337 -0.47 -9.34 12.11
N GLY A 338 -1.11 -9.70 13.24
CA GLY A 338 -0.96 -11.01 13.87
C GLY A 338 -1.37 -12.20 12.98
N LYS A 339 -2.22 -11.96 11.98
CA LYS A 339 -2.63 -12.95 10.96
C LYS A 339 -1.79 -12.92 9.67
N GLY A 340 -0.73 -12.11 9.61
CA GLY A 340 0.11 -11.97 8.41
C GLY A 340 -0.57 -11.22 7.26
N VAL A 341 -1.56 -10.37 7.55
CA VAL A 341 -2.13 -9.45 6.56
C VAL A 341 -1.20 -8.26 6.39
N ALA A 342 -0.82 -7.96 5.14
CA ALA A 342 0.03 -6.82 4.79
C ALA A 342 -0.72 -5.49 5.00
N VAL A 343 -0.74 -5.00 6.24
CA VAL A 343 -1.32 -3.72 6.62
C VAL A 343 -0.20 -2.77 6.98
N PHE A 344 -0.04 -1.72 6.18
CA PHE A 344 1.00 -0.71 6.41
C PHE A 344 0.38 0.65 6.73
N VAL A 345 0.73 1.21 7.89
CA VAL A 345 0.22 2.50 8.35
C VAL A 345 1.37 3.44 8.57
N THR A 346 1.29 4.61 7.95
CA THR A 346 2.25 5.69 8.12
C THR A 346 1.58 6.90 8.78
N VAL A 347 2.38 7.71 9.49
CA VAL A 347 1.88 8.95 10.11
C VAL A 347 1.22 9.88 9.08
N PRO A 348 1.80 10.11 7.88
CA PRO A 348 1.14 10.90 6.85
C PRO A 348 -0.22 10.35 6.43
N LEU A 349 -0.37 9.03 6.27
CA LEU A 349 -1.64 8.39 5.90
C LEU A 349 -2.73 8.65 6.95
N VAL A 350 -2.40 8.52 8.23
CA VAL A 350 -3.34 8.79 9.33
C VAL A 350 -3.75 10.26 9.35
N LEU A 351 -2.78 11.17 9.16
CA LEU A 351 -3.05 12.61 9.11
C LEU A 351 -3.93 13.00 7.92
N TRP A 352 -3.63 12.49 6.72
CA TRP A 352 -4.45 12.70 5.53
C TRP A 352 -5.88 12.18 5.73
N SER A 353 -6.01 10.98 6.30
CA SER A 353 -7.30 10.39 6.61
C SER A 353 -8.10 11.24 7.61
N ALA A 354 -7.46 11.69 8.69
CA ALA A 354 -8.09 12.54 9.68
C ALA A 354 -8.52 13.89 9.08
N CYS A 355 -7.68 14.50 8.25
CA CYS A 355 -7.98 15.74 7.54
C CYS A 355 -9.17 15.58 6.57
N ALA A 356 -9.19 14.50 5.78
CA ALA A 356 -10.28 14.22 4.85
C ALA A 356 -11.62 14.01 5.58
N LEU A 357 -11.63 13.26 6.69
CA LEU A 357 -12.82 13.07 7.52
C LEU A 357 -13.30 14.39 8.13
N MET A 358 -12.38 15.19 8.67
CA MET A 358 -12.74 16.50 9.24
C MET A 358 -13.28 17.46 8.18
N ALA A 359 -12.73 17.41 6.96
CA ALA A 359 -13.27 18.15 5.83
C ALA A 359 -14.69 17.69 5.49
N CYS A 360 -14.95 16.37 5.45
CA CYS A 360 -16.31 15.83 5.28
C CYS A 360 -17.27 16.31 6.37
N VAL A 361 -16.89 16.21 7.65
CA VAL A 361 -17.72 16.71 8.76
C VAL A 361 -18.01 18.21 8.60
N PHE A 362 -17.00 19.01 8.25
CA PHE A 362 -17.16 20.44 8.04
C PHE A 362 -18.14 20.76 6.89
N VAL A 363 -17.97 20.09 5.75
CA VAL A 363 -18.84 20.27 4.58
C VAL A 363 -20.26 19.77 4.88
N SER A 364 -20.43 18.64 5.56
CA SER A 364 -21.73 18.14 6.00
C SER A 364 -22.45 19.12 6.93
N ASN A 365 -21.74 19.74 7.88
CA ASN A 365 -22.30 20.78 8.74
C ASN A 365 -22.80 22.00 7.94
N LEU A 366 -22.03 22.43 6.95
CA LEU A 366 -22.43 23.54 6.07
C LEU A 366 -23.68 23.19 5.25
N ILE A 367 -23.77 21.96 4.73
CA ILE A 367 -24.95 21.48 4.00
C ILE A 367 -26.17 21.44 4.92
N ALA A 368 -26.04 20.91 6.13
CA ALA A 368 -27.12 20.85 7.12
C ALA A 368 -27.66 22.24 7.47
N LEU A 369 -26.77 23.20 7.72
CA LEU A 369 -27.13 24.60 7.97
C LEU A 369 -27.86 25.25 6.78
N ARG A 370 -27.42 24.98 5.54
CA ARG A 370 -28.08 25.50 4.33
C ARG A 370 -29.49 24.93 4.16
N ARG A 371 -29.69 23.63 4.44
CA ARG A 371 -31.00 22.98 4.37
C ARG A 371 -31.97 23.59 5.38
N LEU A 372 -31.53 23.78 6.62
CA LEU A 372 -32.34 24.39 7.67
C LEU A 372 -32.69 25.85 7.40
N ARG A 373 -31.82 26.61 6.72
CA ARG A 373 -32.16 27.98 6.30
C ARG A 373 -33.28 28.01 5.26
N LYS A 374 -33.33 27.02 4.36
CA LYS A 374 -34.36 26.92 3.32
C LYS A 374 -35.68 26.32 3.84
N ALA A 375 -35.64 25.56 4.92
CA ALA A 375 -36.83 25.07 5.59
C ALA A 375 -37.49 26.24 6.32
N ASP A 376 -38.70 26.61 5.91
CA ASP A 376 -39.43 27.77 6.42
C ASP A 376 -39.69 27.59 7.94
N PRO A 377 -39.25 28.51 8.81
CA PRO A 377 -39.39 28.36 10.27
C PRO A 377 -40.85 28.22 10.74
N ALA A 378 -41.82 28.68 9.95
CA ALA A 378 -43.24 28.51 10.23
C ALA A 378 -43.76 27.07 10.02
N ALA A 379 -43.11 26.28 9.17
CA ALA A 379 -43.48 24.88 8.92
C ALA A 379 -42.96 23.92 10.02
N LEU A 380 -41.94 24.32 10.78
CA LEU A 380 -41.31 23.53 11.85
C LEU A 380 -41.94 23.77 13.24
N LEU A 381 -42.90 24.70 13.33
CA LEU A 381 -43.65 25.04 14.55
C LEU A 381 -45.07 24.42 14.57
N ARG A 382 -45.48 23.69 13.53
CA ARG A 382 -46.73 22.92 13.48
C ARG A 382 -46.51 21.47 13.86
#